data_AF-A0A5E6N4I6-F1
#
_entry.id   AF-A0A5E6N4I6-F1
#
_cell.length_a   1.000
_cell.length_b   1.000
_cell.length_c   1.000
_cell.angle_alpha   90.00
_cell.angle_beta   90.00
_cell.angle_gamma   90.00
#
_symmetry.space_group_name_H-M   'P 1'
#
loop_
_entity.id
_entity.type
_entity.pdbx_description
1 polymer ?
#
loop_
_entity_poly.entity_id
_entity_poly.type
_entity_poly.pdbx_seq_one_letter_code
_entity_poly.pdbx_strand_id
1 'polypeptide(L)'
;MLDKQGMVIYVGKAKNLKKRVSSYFSKTHQDDKTRVAGCYIDDFDVVITDTETQALLLENELIKQQKPRYNILLKDAKSYPYIYITN
;
A
#
# COMPACT_ATOMS: atom_id res chain seq x y z
N MET A 1 -1.68 -5.06 4.37
CA MET A 1 -3.04 -5.63 4.20
C MET A 1 -2.90 -7.09 3.83
N LEU A 2 -3.69 -7.92 4.48
CA LEU A 2 -3.56 -9.38 4.49
C LEU A 2 -4.81 -10.04 3.91
N ASP A 3 -4.66 -11.20 3.28
CA ASP A 3 -5.77 -12.07 2.96
C ASP A 3 -6.15 -12.99 4.13
N LYS A 4 -7.16 -13.84 3.92
CA LYS A 4 -7.64 -14.82 4.90
C LYS A 4 -6.59 -15.83 5.35
N GLN A 5 -5.52 -16.00 4.57
CA GLN A 5 -4.42 -16.89 4.88
C GLN A 5 -3.28 -16.16 5.62
N GLY A 6 -3.44 -14.86 5.90
CA GLY A 6 -2.41 -14.03 6.52
C GLY A 6 -1.31 -13.62 5.55
N MET A 7 -1.51 -13.73 4.24
CA MET A 7 -0.50 -13.35 3.25
C MET A 7 -0.61 -11.87 2.89
N VAL A 8 0.53 -11.18 2.76
CA VAL A 8 0.57 -9.77 2.38
C VAL A 8 0.18 -9.61 0.91
N ILE A 9 -1.00 -9.06 0.67
CA ILE A 9 -1.55 -8.85 -0.68
C ILE A 9 -1.39 -7.41 -1.17
N TYR A 10 -1.30 -6.44 -0.25
CA TYR A 10 -1.09 -5.02 -0.56
C TYR A 10 -0.37 -4.27 0.58
N VAL A 11 0.50 -3.35 0.19
CA VAL A 11 1.25 -2.41 1.05
C VAL A 11 1.02 -0.99 0.53
N GLY A 12 0.74 -0.04 1.42
CA GLY A 12 0.56 1.35 1.03
C GLY A 12 0.76 2.32 2.19
N LYS A 13 1.23 3.53 1.91
CA LYS A 13 1.34 4.62 2.89
C LYS A 13 0.06 5.45 3.01
N ALA A 14 -0.16 6.05 4.19
CA ALA A 14 -1.29 6.94 4.44
C ALA A 14 -0.95 8.04 5.46
N LYS A 15 -1.34 9.30 5.16
CA LYS A 15 -1.33 10.39 6.15
C LYS A 15 -2.45 10.27 7.19
N ASN A 16 -3.58 9.73 6.76
CA ASN A 16 -4.72 9.45 7.63
C ASN A 16 -5.18 8.02 7.36
N LEU A 17 -4.81 7.12 8.27
CA LEU A 17 -5.08 5.69 8.14
C LEU A 17 -6.59 5.41 8.09
N LYS A 18 -7.39 6.07 8.94
CA LYS A 18 -8.85 5.89 8.97
C LYS A 18 -9.46 6.22 7.62
N LYS A 19 -9.14 7.38 7.04
CA LYS A 19 -9.66 7.78 5.72
C LYS A 19 -9.20 6.83 4.62
N ARG A 20 -7.95 6.36 4.68
CA ARG A 20 -7.38 5.40 3.72
C ARG A 20 -8.12 4.06 3.79
N VAL A 21 -8.26 3.47 4.97
CA VAL A 21 -8.92 2.18 5.19
C VAL A 21 -10.40 2.27 4.83
N SER A 22 -11.11 3.28 5.33
CA SER A 22 -12.53 3.50 5.00
C SER A 22 -12.77 3.68 3.49
N SER A 23 -11.80 4.22 2.76
CA SER A 23 -11.91 4.36 1.31
C SER A 23 -12.02 3.02 0.59
N TYR A 24 -11.44 1.92 1.11
CA TYR A 24 -11.55 0.56 0.55
C TYR A 24 -12.93 -0.07 0.75
N PHE A 25 -13.66 0.36 1.78
CA PHE A 25 -15.01 -0.17 2.09
C PHE A 25 -16.14 0.72 1.53
N SER A 26 -15.82 1.91 1.04
CA SER A 26 -16.80 2.83 0.45
C SER A 26 -17.07 2.46 -1.01
N LYS A 27 -18.34 2.22 -1.34
CA LYS A 27 -18.80 1.76 -2.67
C LYS A 27 -18.87 2.85 -3.74
N THR A 28 -18.71 4.12 -3.39
CA THR A 28 -19.16 5.25 -4.23
C THR A 28 -18.14 5.76 -5.25
N HIS A 29 -16.83 5.53 -5.08
CA HIS A 29 -15.79 6.10 -5.98
C HIS A 29 -14.49 5.26 -6.04
N GLN A 30 -14.58 3.96 -6.33
CA GLN A 30 -13.37 3.14 -6.52
C GLN A 30 -13.15 2.77 -7.97
N ASP A 31 -11.92 3.00 -8.43
CA ASP A 31 -11.35 2.37 -9.61
C ASP A 31 -11.45 0.84 -9.47
N ASP A 32 -11.84 0.12 -10.53
CA ASP A 32 -12.21 -1.30 -10.47
C ASP A 32 -11.11 -2.17 -9.84
N LYS A 33 -9.85 -1.79 -10.04
CA LYS A 33 -8.69 -2.50 -9.50
C LYS A 33 -8.56 -2.37 -7.98
N THR A 34 -8.95 -1.23 -7.41
CA THR A 34 -8.96 -0.99 -5.96
C THR A 34 -10.07 -1.77 -5.29
N ARG A 35 -11.22 -1.88 -5.96
CA ARG A 35 -12.36 -2.70 -5.51
C ARG A 35 -12.02 -4.17 -5.43
N VAL A 36 -11.33 -4.71 -6.45
CA VAL A 36 -10.89 -6.12 -6.44
C VAL A 36 -9.96 -6.38 -5.26
N ALA A 37 -8.95 -5.54 -5.02
CA ALA A 37 -8.09 -5.70 -3.85
C ALA A 37 -8.88 -5.64 -2.54
N GLY A 38 -9.80 -4.69 -2.41
CA GLY A 38 -10.69 -4.53 -1.27
C GLY A 38 -11.48 -5.79 -0.89
N CYS A 39 -11.91 -6.58 -1.87
CA CYS A 39 -12.67 -7.81 -1.63
C CYS A 39 -11.84 -8.95 -1.02
N TYR A 40 -10.52 -8.95 -1.17
CA TYR A 40 -9.64 -10.00 -0.65
C TYR A 40 -8.95 -9.60 0.66
N ILE A 41 -9.11 -8.37 1.12
CA ILE A 41 -8.56 -7.91 2.41
C ILE A 41 -9.42 -8.51 3.53
N ASP A 42 -8.78 -9.30 4.38
CA ASP A 42 -9.38 -9.83 5.61
C ASP A 42 -8.84 -9.08 6.84
N ASP A 43 -7.57 -8.69 6.82
CA ASP A 43 -6.90 -8.03 7.95
C ASP A 43 -5.87 -6.97 7.53
N PHE A 44 -5.41 -6.16 8.48
CA PHE A 44 -4.45 -5.08 8.29
C PHE A 44 -3.42 -4.96 9.42
N ASP A 45 -2.15 -5.05 9.04
CA ASP A 45 -1.04 -4.58 9.87
C ASP A 45 -0.69 -3.12 9.59
N VAL A 46 -0.29 -2.42 10.64
CA VAL A 46 0.02 -0.99 10.60
C VAL A 46 1.35 -0.75 11.31
N VAL A 47 2.22 0.01 10.65
CA VAL A 47 3.43 0.56 11.27
C VAL A 47 3.33 2.08 11.25
N ILE A 48 3.46 2.70 12.42
CA ILE A 48 3.45 4.16 12.56
C ILE A 48 4.88 4.67 12.36
N THR A 49 5.03 5.72 11.56
CA THR A 49 6.31 6.39 11.28
C THR A 49 6.19 7.88 11.58
N ASP A 50 7.28 8.49 12.05
CA ASP A 50 7.27 9.90 12.45
C ASP A 50 7.22 10.87 11.27
N THR A 51 7.75 10.45 10.12
CA THR A 51 7.85 11.30 8.92
C THR A 51 7.27 10.63 7.68
N GLU A 52 6.82 11.43 6.72
CA GLU A 52 6.35 10.93 5.42
C GLU A 52 7.48 10.22 4.64
N THR A 53 8.72 10.66 4.80
CA THR A 53 9.90 10.05 4.17
C THR A 53 10.16 8.65 4.71
N GLN A 54 10.08 8.45 6.03
CA GLN A 54 10.21 7.12 6.63
C GLN A 54 9.08 6.19 6.17
N ALA A 55 7.83 6.68 6.14
CA ALA A 55 6.71 5.90 5.61
C ALA A 55 6.96 5.43 4.16
N LEU A 56 7.54 6.30 3.33
CA LEU A 56 7.86 6.00 1.93
C LEU A 56 8.99 4.97 1.79
N LEU A 57 10.05 5.09 2.60
CA LEU A 57 11.15 4.14 2.61
C LEU A 57 10.68 2.75 3.05
N LEU A 58 9.94 2.70 4.17
CA LEU A 58 9.39 1.47 4.70
C LEU A 58 8.42 0.80 3.72
N GLU A 59 7.54 1.58 3.08
CA GLU A 59 6.65 1.08 2.01
C GLU A 59 7.46 0.43 0.89
N ASN A 60 8.51 1.10 0.40
CA ASN A 60 9.36 0.57 -0.66
C ASN A 60 10.09 -0.72 -0.25
N GLU A 61 10.63 -0.77 0.97
CA GLU A 61 11.28 -1.97 1.48
C GLU A 61 10.31 -3.15 1.57
N LEU A 62 9.12 -2.93 2.15
CA LEU A 62 8.11 -3.97 2.28
C LEU A 62 7.59 -4.45 0.93
N ILE A 63 7.39 -3.57 -0.05
CA ILE A 63 7.01 -3.97 -1.42
C ILE A 63 8.12 -4.81 -2.06
N LYS A 64 9.40 -4.45 -1.89
CA LYS A 64 10.53 -5.20 -2.45
C LYS A 64 10.68 -6.58 -1.80
N GLN A 65 10.51 -6.66 -0.48
CA GLN A 65 10.65 -7.90 0.29
C GLN A 65 9.47 -8.86 0.04
N GLN A 66 8.23 -8.36 0.13
CA GLN A 66 7.03 -9.19 0.09
C GLN A 66 6.46 -9.39 -1.33
N LYS A 67 6.82 -8.50 -2.28
CA LYS A 67 6.29 -8.47 -3.66
C LYS A 67 4.78 -8.71 -3.75
N PRO A 68 3.96 -7.91 -3.05
CA PRO A 68 2.53 -8.14 -2.93
C PRO A 68 1.84 -8.11 -4.31
N ARG A 69 0.95 -9.09 -4.53
CA ARG A 69 0.25 -9.30 -5.81
C ARG A 69 -0.43 -8.02 -6.33
N TYR A 70 -1.12 -7.27 -5.46
CA TYR A 70 -1.86 -6.09 -5.90
C TYR A 70 -1.00 -4.85 -6.03
N ASN A 71 0.17 -4.74 -5.38
CA ASN A 71 1.09 -3.61 -5.61
C ASN A 71 1.69 -3.61 -7.02
N ILE A 72 1.83 -4.77 -7.64
CA ILE A 72 2.32 -4.91 -9.02
C ILE A 72 1.22 -4.55 -10.01
N LEU A 73 -0.01 -5.01 -9.76
CA LEU A 73 -1.18 -4.74 -10.60
C LEU A 73 -1.69 -3.30 -10.50
N LEU A 74 -1.48 -2.66 -9.35
CA LEU A 74 -1.86 -1.28 -9.03
C LEU A 74 -0.69 -0.31 -9.18
N LYS A 75 0.37 -0.68 -9.92
CA LYS A 75 1.52 0.18 -10.17
C LYS A 75 1.09 1.34 -11.08
N ASP A 76 0.52 2.36 -10.45
CA ASP A 76 0.30 3.67 -11.05
C ASP A 76 1.68 4.28 -11.32
N ALA A 77 1.83 5.02 -12.43
CA ALA A 77 3.10 5.53 -12.95
C ALA A 77 3.78 6.60 -12.06
N LYS A 78 3.42 6.68 -10.78
CA LYS A 78 4.01 7.58 -9.78
C LYS A 78 5.19 6.89 -9.10
N SER A 79 6.17 6.46 -9.88
CA SER A 79 7.52 6.28 -9.33
C SER A 79 8.10 7.67 -9.15
N TYR A 80 8.32 8.09 -7.90
CA TYR A 80 8.99 9.35 -7.61
C TYR A 80 10.44 9.23 -8.11
N PRO A 81 10.88 10.06 -9.07
CA PRO A 81 12.27 10.06 -9.47
C PRO A 81 13.11 10.48 -8.25
N TYR A 82 14.12 9.69 -7.90
CA TYR A 82 15.13 10.07 -6.92
C TYR A 82 16.51 9.96 -7.55
N ILE A 83 17.40 10.89 -7.19
CA ILE A 83 18.80 10.87 -7.59
C ILE A 83 19.59 10.38 -6.38
N TYR A 84 20.29 9.27 -6.54
CA TYR A 84 21.22 8.73 -5.56
C TYR A 84 22.62 9.16 -5.96
N ILE A 85 23.27 9.97 -5.13
CA ILE A 85 24.66 10.38 -5.30
C ILE A 85 25.50 9.56 -4.33
N THR A 86 26.45 8.80 -4.88
CA THR A 86 27.51 8.13 -4.14
C THR A 86 28.85 8.74 -4.54
N ASN A 87 29.81 8.74 -3.61
CA ASN A 87 31.15 9.30 -3.83
C ASN A 87 31.98 8.44 -4.79
#